data_AF-A0A966TP66-F1
#
_entry.id   AF-A0A966TP66-F1
#
_cell.length_a   1.000
_cell.length_b   1.000
_cell.length_c   1.000
_cell.angle_alpha   90.00
_cell.angle_beta   90.00
_cell.angle_gamma   90.00
#
_symmetry.space_group_name_H-M   'P 1'
#
loop_
_entity.id
_entity.type
_entity.pdbx_description
1 polymer ?
#
loop_
_entity_poly.entity_id
_entity_poly.type
_entity_poly.pdbx_seq_one_letter_code
_entity_poly.pdbx_strand_id
1 'polypeptide(L)'
;MKADRRKLLTAMGTMGALGAVAPWAWSAAKVKPGEDSVLIVVDVQNCFIEGGTLPVAKGSEVVPVINRISKAFDNIVITQDWHTQGHASFASAYTGKKPFETTKLSYGTQVLWPDHCVQGTKDAELHKDLALPSAQLIIRKGYHPKVDSYSAFMEADGKTATGLSGYLKQRGIKTVFVTG
;
A
#
# COMPACT_ATOMS: atom_id res chain seq x y z
N MET A 1 35.22 -4.31 64.44
CA MET A 1 35.62 -5.47 65.26
C MET A 1 34.54 -6.54 65.17
N LYS A 2 34.92 -7.76 64.71
CA LYS A 2 34.36 -9.12 64.96
C LYS A 2 32.87 -9.38 64.61
N ALA A 3 32.52 -10.05 63.50
CA ALA A 3 32.56 -11.51 63.18
C ALA A 3 31.51 -12.36 63.95
N ASP A 4 30.42 -12.75 63.30
CA ASP A 4 30.13 -14.09 62.71
C ASP A 4 29.74 -15.19 63.71
N ARG A 5 28.51 -15.72 63.56
CA ARG A 5 28.13 -17.08 64.00
C ARG A 5 27.10 -17.71 63.04
N ARG A 6 27.61 -18.39 62.02
CA ARG A 6 27.32 -19.82 61.70
C ARG A 6 25.86 -20.25 61.43
N LYS A 7 25.61 -20.55 60.14
CA LYS A 7 25.16 -21.84 59.56
C LYS A 7 23.98 -22.59 60.21
N LEU A 8 22.93 -22.88 59.41
CA LEU A 8 22.58 -24.27 59.03
C LEU A 8 21.46 -24.37 57.95
N LEU A 9 21.81 -25.08 56.87
CA LEU A 9 21.03 -26.04 56.06
C LEU A 9 19.80 -25.62 55.22
N THR A 10 20.07 -25.58 53.90
CA THR A 10 19.51 -26.49 52.87
C THR A 10 18.02 -26.84 52.92
N ALA A 11 17.29 -26.32 51.93
CA ALA A 11 16.27 -27.09 51.22
C ALA A 11 16.24 -26.67 49.75
N MET A 12 16.83 -27.50 48.89
CA MET A 12 16.46 -27.55 47.47
C MET A 12 15.04 -28.10 47.39
N GLY A 13 14.15 -27.35 46.75
CA GLY A 13 12.80 -27.78 46.38
C GLY A 13 12.38 -27.01 45.13
N THR A 14 12.25 -27.74 44.04
CA THR A 14 12.02 -27.33 42.66
C THR A 14 10.60 -26.82 42.35
N MET A 15 10.52 -26.03 41.28
CA MET A 15 9.40 -25.82 40.34
C MET A 15 8.26 -24.85 40.69
N GLY A 16 8.10 -23.87 39.79
CA GLY A 16 6.92 -23.02 39.67
C GLY A 16 7.15 -21.78 38.82
N ALA A 17 7.61 -21.93 37.57
CA ALA A 17 7.52 -20.84 36.60
C ALA A 17 6.05 -20.43 36.42
N LEU A 18 5.75 -19.12 36.37
CA LEU A 18 4.58 -18.46 35.76
C LEU A 18 4.57 -16.98 36.22
N GLY A 19 4.64 -15.96 35.37
CA GLY A 19 4.69 -15.92 33.92
C GLY A 19 5.43 -14.67 33.46
N ALA A 20 6.34 -14.86 32.52
CA ALA A 20 6.72 -13.78 31.63
C ALA A 20 5.47 -13.45 30.82
N VAL A 21 4.89 -12.27 31.05
CA VAL A 21 3.91 -11.71 30.12
C VAL A 21 4.65 -11.51 28.81
N ALA A 22 4.46 -12.46 27.91
CA ALA A 22 4.81 -12.38 26.51
C ALA A 22 4.51 -10.97 25.97
N PRO A 23 5.52 -10.18 25.54
CA PRO A 23 5.28 -8.87 24.92
C PRO A 23 4.50 -8.95 23.59
N TRP A 24 4.20 -10.17 23.13
CA TRP A 24 3.42 -10.50 21.94
C TRP A 24 1.94 -10.81 22.22
N ALA A 25 1.49 -10.72 23.48
CA ALA A 25 0.11 -11.00 23.88
C ALA A 25 -0.83 -9.77 23.82
N TRP A 26 -0.44 -8.69 23.12
CA TRP A 26 -1.42 -7.73 22.64
C TRP A 26 -1.98 -8.27 21.33
N SER A 27 -3.07 -9.04 21.44
CA SER A 27 -3.98 -9.19 20.33
C SER A 27 -4.32 -7.76 19.87
N ALA A 28 -3.83 -7.36 18.69
CA ALA A 28 -4.25 -6.11 18.09
C ALA A 28 -5.78 -6.11 18.15
N ALA A 29 -6.36 -5.10 18.80
CA ALA A 29 -7.80 -5.01 18.93
C ALA A 29 -8.44 -5.22 17.56
N LYS A 30 -9.50 -6.04 17.48
CA LYS A 30 -10.20 -6.30 16.22
C LYS A 30 -10.59 -4.95 15.62
N VAL A 31 -9.92 -4.57 14.54
CA VAL A 31 -10.23 -3.33 13.84
C VAL A 31 -11.60 -3.49 13.20
N LYS A 32 -12.55 -2.65 13.61
CA LYS A 32 -13.87 -2.54 12.99
C LYS A 32 -13.94 -1.17 12.32
N PRO A 33 -13.89 -1.08 10.99
CA PRO A 33 -14.08 0.18 10.29
C PRO A 33 -15.46 0.78 10.63
N GLY A 34 -15.51 2.08 10.87
CA GLY A 34 -16.76 2.84 11.04
C GLY A 34 -17.18 3.53 9.76
N GLU A 35 -18.30 4.26 9.80
CA GLU A 35 -18.82 5.03 8.66
C GLU A 35 -17.87 6.16 8.19
N ASP A 36 -16.96 6.61 9.07
CA ASP A 36 -15.91 7.59 8.76
C ASP A 36 -14.56 6.96 8.36
N SER A 37 -14.55 5.65 8.11
CA SER A 37 -13.41 4.91 7.56
C SER A 37 -13.56 4.65 6.07
N VAL A 38 -12.45 4.67 5.33
CA VAL A 38 -12.39 4.28 3.92
C VAL A 38 -11.33 3.21 3.68
N LEU A 39 -11.62 2.26 2.80
CA LEU A 39 -10.62 1.38 2.19
C LEU A 39 -10.19 1.96 0.84
N ILE A 40 -8.91 2.27 0.71
CA ILE A 40 -8.28 2.63 -0.56
C ILE A 40 -7.59 1.38 -1.10
N VAL A 41 -8.07 0.90 -2.23
CA VAL A 41 -7.53 -0.23 -2.99
C VAL A 41 -6.64 0.33 -4.09
N VAL A 42 -5.34 0.14 -3.96
CA VAL A 42 -4.32 0.78 -4.79
C VAL A 42 -3.91 -0.14 -5.91
N ASP A 43 -4.15 0.29 -7.15
CA ASP A 43 -3.51 -0.21 -8.37
C ASP A 43 -3.51 -1.74 -8.55
N VAL A 44 -4.62 -2.40 -8.20
CA VAL A 44 -4.82 -3.84 -8.47
C VAL A 44 -5.19 -4.02 -9.95
N GLN A 45 -4.21 -3.78 -10.82
CA GLN A 45 -4.31 -3.72 -12.28
C GLN A 45 -3.52 -4.85 -12.94
N ASN A 46 -3.87 -5.14 -14.20
CA ASN A 46 -3.22 -6.20 -14.99
C ASN A 46 -1.71 -5.96 -15.16
N CYS A 47 -1.25 -4.71 -15.24
CA CYS A 47 0.15 -4.34 -15.34
C CYS A 47 1.01 -4.79 -14.16
N PHE A 48 0.44 -4.86 -12.94
CA PHE A 48 1.18 -5.14 -11.70
C PHE A 48 1.07 -6.58 -11.21
N ILE A 49 0.34 -7.44 -11.91
CA ILE A 49 0.15 -8.85 -11.55
C ILE A 49 0.89 -9.77 -12.52
N GLU A 50 0.89 -11.08 -12.26
CA GLU A 50 1.52 -12.07 -13.12
C GLU A 50 1.04 -11.96 -14.58
N GLY A 51 2.00 -11.84 -15.51
CA GLY A 51 1.73 -11.69 -16.95
C GLY A 51 1.56 -10.24 -17.42
N GLY A 52 1.54 -9.26 -16.51
CA GLY A 52 1.56 -7.84 -16.82
C GLY A 52 2.91 -7.32 -17.32
N THR A 53 2.95 -6.04 -17.67
CA THR A 53 4.17 -5.33 -18.12
C THR A 53 5.16 -5.01 -16.99
N LEU A 54 4.68 -4.85 -15.75
CA LEU A 54 5.48 -4.58 -14.55
C LEU A 54 5.02 -5.49 -13.38
N PRO A 55 5.14 -6.82 -13.53
CA PRO A 55 4.53 -7.76 -12.60
C PRO A 55 5.21 -7.71 -11.23
N VAL A 56 4.39 -7.62 -10.18
CA VAL A 56 4.81 -7.87 -8.79
C VAL A 56 4.61 -9.36 -8.51
N ALA A 57 5.63 -10.00 -7.95
CA ALA A 57 5.55 -11.42 -7.62
C ALA A 57 4.42 -11.67 -6.62
N LYS A 58 3.52 -12.62 -6.93
CA LYS A 58 2.32 -12.94 -6.13
C LYS A 58 1.32 -11.80 -6.06
N GLY A 59 1.35 -10.87 -7.02
CA GLY A 59 0.48 -9.69 -7.05
C GLY A 59 -1.01 -10.07 -7.06
N SER A 60 -1.39 -11.15 -7.74
CA SER A 60 -2.80 -11.60 -7.75
C SER A 60 -3.29 -12.18 -6.41
N GLU A 61 -2.41 -12.57 -5.48
CA GLU A 61 -2.80 -13.17 -4.19
C GLU A 61 -3.54 -12.17 -3.27
N VAL A 62 -3.41 -10.86 -3.50
CA VAL A 62 -4.13 -9.84 -2.73
C VAL A 62 -5.61 -9.80 -3.07
N VAL A 63 -6.01 -10.13 -4.31
CA VAL A 63 -7.39 -10.04 -4.81
C VAL A 63 -8.41 -10.75 -3.90
N PRO A 64 -8.25 -12.05 -3.55
CA PRO A 64 -9.21 -12.72 -2.66
C PRO A 64 -9.24 -12.14 -1.23
N VAL A 65 -8.14 -11.54 -0.77
CA VAL A 65 -8.09 -10.89 0.55
C VAL A 65 -8.84 -9.56 0.50
N ILE A 66 -8.59 -8.74 -0.52
CA ILE A 66 -9.25 -7.44 -0.74
C ILE A 66 -10.76 -7.63 -0.88
N ASN A 67 -11.20 -8.58 -1.70
CA ASN A 67 -12.63 -8.93 -1.85
C ASN A 67 -13.29 -9.37 -0.53
N ARG A 68 -12.52 -9.93 0.40
CA ARG A 68 -13.03 -10.37 1.71
C ARG A 68 -13.13 -9.20 2.68
N ILE A 69 -12.07 -8.39 2.79
CA ILE A 69 -12.01 -7.29 3.75
C ILE A 69 -12.90 -6.11 3.34
N SER A 70 -13.12 -5.91 2.03
CA SER A 70 -13.97 -4.84 1.50
C SER A 70 -15.41 -4.89 2.03
N LYS A 71 -15.89 -6.07 2.40
CA LYS A 71 -17.23 -6.29 2.98
C LYS A 71 -17.41 -5.63 4.35
N ALA A 72 -16.33 -5.22 5.00
CA ALA A 72 -16.35 -4.51 6.28
C ALA A 72 -16.33 -2.98 6.13
N PHE A 73 -16.33 -2.45 4.90
CA PHE A 73 -16.22 -1.03 4.62
C PHE A 73 -17.45 -0.50 3.88
N ASP A 74 -18.01 0.59 4.41
CA ASP A 74 -19.07 1.34 3.73
C ASP A 74 -18.50 2.29 2.66
N ASN A 75 -17.23 2.68 2.78
CA ASN A 75 -16.55 3.54 1.83
C ASN A 75 -15.35 2.84 1.20
N ILE A 76 -15.35 2.75 -0.13
CA ILE A 76 -14.26 2.16 -0.90
C ILE A 76 -13.88 3.10 -2.04
N VAL A 77 -12.59 3.38 -2.15
CA VAL A 77 -11.95 4.07 -3.27
C VAL A 77 -10.98 3.11 -3.94
N ILE A 78 -10.98 3.09 -5.26
CA ILE A 78 -9.99 2.37 -6.06
C ILE A 78 -9.08 3.40 -6.71
N THR A 79 -7.77 3.16 -6.72
CA THR A 79 -6.82 3.93 -7.52
C THR A 79 -6.44 3.16 -8.76
N GLN A 80 -6.10 3.89 -9.81
CA GLN A 80 -5.67 3.31 -11.08
C GLN A 80 -4.51 4.13 -11.62
N ASP A 81 -3.35 3.52 -11.79
CA ASP A 81 -2.27 4.10 -12.57
C ASP A 81 -2.70 4.19 -14.04
N TRP A 82 -2.50 5.38 -14.63
CA TRP A 82 -3.12 5.74 -15.89
C TRP A 82 -2.20 6.61 -16.74
N HIS A 83 -1.07 6.04 -17.13
CA HIS A 83 0.01 6.75 -17.80
C HIS A 83 -0.25 7.00 -19.28
N THR A 84 0.08 8.20 -19.75
CA THR A 84 0.09 8.51 -21.18
C THR A 84 1.16 7.70 -21.92
N GLN A 85 1.00 7.50 -23.24
CA GLN A 85 2.05 6.89 -24.06
C GLN A 85 3.32 7.75 -23.98
N GLY A 86 4.47 7.12 -23.71
CA GLY A 86 5.75 7.84 -23.58
C GLY A 86 5.85 8.71 -22.32
N HIS A 87 5.14 8.34 -21.26
CA HIS A 87 5.18 9.03 -19.96
C HIS A 87 6.62 9.15 -19.42
N ALA A 88 6.91 10.25 -18.71
CA ALA A 88 8.26 10.57 -18.23
C ALA A 88 8.85 9.56 -17.24
N SER A 89 8.03 8.67 -16.65
CA SER A 89 8.50 7.57 -15.81
C SER A 89 8.95 6.35 -16.61
N PHE A 90 8.72 6.28 -17.93
CA PHE A 90 9.08 5.12 -18.75
C PHE A 90 10.52 5.21 -19.23
N ALA A 91 11.26 4.09 -19.15
CA ALA A 91 12.60 3.98 -19.68
C ALA A 91 12.65 4.18 -21.21
N SER A 92 11.59 3.78 -21.92
CA SER A 92 11.46 3.96 -23.38
C SER A 92 11.47 5.42 -23.82
N ALA A 93 11.14 6.36 -22.93
CA ALA A 93 11.17 7.79 -23.19
C ALA A 93 12.59 8.38 -23.23
N TYR A 94 13.62 7.59 -22.90
CA TYR A 94 15.01 8.05 -22.81
C TYR A 94 15.96 7.13 -23.57
N THR A 95 16.65 7.67 -24.58
CA THR A 95 17.62 6.92 -25.39
C THR A 95 18.72 6.33 -24.52
N GLY A 96 18.94 5.02 -24.64
CA GLY A 96 20.02 4.31 -23.94
C GLY A 96 19.73 3.94 -22.48
N LYS A 97 18.55 4.28 -21.95
CA LYS A 97 18.14 3.91 -20.59
C LYS A 97 17.42 2.57 -20.56
N LYS A 98 17.55 1.86 -19.44
CA LYS A 98 16.85 0.61 -19.17
C LYS A 98 15.87 0.78 -18.00
N PRO A 99 14.81 -0.05 -17.94
CA PRO A 99 13.98 -0.15 -16.74
C PRO A 99 14.82 -0.35 -15.48
N PHE A 100 14.31 0.18 -14.36
CA PHE A 100 14.90 0.21 -13.02
C PHE A 100 16.15 1.09 -12.86
N GLU A 101 16.61 1.77 -13.91
CA GLU A 101 17.56 2.87 -13.77
C GLU A 101 16.89 4.13 -13.19
N THR A 102 17.71 5.12 -12.84
CA THR A 102 17.22 6.44 -12.45
C THR A 102 17.60 7.53 -13.46
N THR A 103 16.78 8.58 -13.47
CA THR A 103 17.05 9.84 -14.17
C THR A 103 16.73 11.04 -13.27
N LYS A 104 17.11 12.25 -13.72
CA LYS A 104 16.76 13.51 -13.08
C LYS A 104 15.66 14.21 -13.87
N LEU A 105 14.58 14.54 -13.18
CA LEU A 105 13.47 15.36 -13.67
C LEU A 105 13.38 16.66 -12.88
N SER A 106 12.53 17.59 -13.33
CA SER A 106 12.36 18.90 -12.68
C SER A 106 11.92 18.81 -11.23
N TYR A 107 11.29 17.71 -10.82
CA TYR A 107 10.85 17.45 -9.45
C TYR A 107 11.80 16.58 -8.62
N GLY A 108 12.90 16.07 -9.20
CA GLY A 108 13.88 15.27 -8.46
C GLY A 108 14.36 14.01 -9.17
N THR A 109 14.79 13.02 -8.40
CA THR A 109 15.20 11.71 -8.92
C THR A 109 13.96 10.88 -9.25
N GLN A 110 13.91 10.31 -10.45
CA GLN A 110 12.84 9.42 -10.91
C GLN A 110 13.42 8.04 -11.22
N VAL A 111 12.79 6.98 -10.72
CA VAL A 111 13.01 5.61 -11.20
C VAL A 111 12.31 5.43 -12.53
N LEU A 112 13.00 4.87 -13.51
CA LEU A 112 12.44 4.56 -14.81
C LEU A 112 11.86 3.14 -14.80
N TRP A 113 10.68 2.97 -15.35
CA TRP A 113 9.96 1.69 -15.39
C TRP A 113 9.84 1.18 -16.84
N PRO A 114 9.50 -0.10 -17.05
CA PRO A 114 8.90 -0.51 -18.32
C PRO A 114 7.65 0.32 -18.62
N ASP A 115 7.24 0.42 -19.88
CA ASP A 115 5.92 0.98 -20.21
C ASP A 115 4.84 0.12 -19.55
N HIS A 116 4.03 0.71 -18.70
CA HIS A 116 3.02 -0.01 -17.91
C HIS A 116 1.76 0.84 -17.71
N CYS A 117 0.63 0.17 -17.52
CA CYS A 117 -0.66 0.78 -17.22
C CYS A 117 -1.01 1.96 -18.16
N VAL A 118 -0.69 1.81 -19.45
CA VAL A 118 -0.90 2.85 -20.46
C VAL A 118 -2.41 3.04 -20.72
N GLN A 119 -2.86 4.29 -20.78
CA GLN A 119 -4.28 4.63 -20.89
C GLN A 119 -4.99 3.87 -22.02
N GLY A 120 -6.12 3.24 -21.69
CA GLY A 120 -6.97 2.53 -22.65
C GLY A 120 -6.45 1.16 -23.09
N THR A 121 -5.31 0.70 -22.56
CA THR A 121 -4.82 -0.66 -22.82
C THR A 121 -5.42 -1.66 -21.83
N LYS A 122 -5.46 -2.94 -22.22
CA LYS A 122 -5.84 -4.05 -21.31
C LYS A 122 -4.94 -4.14 -20.08
N ASP A 123 -3.66 -3.76 -20.25
CA ASP A 123 -2.67 -3.76 -19.18
C ASP A 123 -3.03 -2.76 -18.07
N ALA A 124 -3.72 -1.67 -18.41
CA ALA A 124 -4.19 -0.68 -17.44
C ALA A 124 -5.53 -1.03 -16.77
N GLU A 125 -6.26 -2.05 -17.24
CA GLU A 125 -7.52 -2.46 -16.63
C GLU A 125 -7.30 -3.01 -15.20
N LEU A 126 -8.30 -2.82 -14.33
CA LEU A 126 -8.34 -3.47 -13.02
C LEU A 126 -8.40 -4.99 -13.21
N HIS A 127 -7.80 -5.75 -12.28
CA HIS A 127 -7.83 -7.20 -12.31
C HIS A 127 -9.29 -7.70 -12.38
N LYS A 128 -9.60 -8.59 -13.34
CA LYS A 128 -10.98 -9.05 -13.61
C LYS A 128 -11.72 -9.65 -12.39
N ASP A 129 -10.96 -10.27 -11.48
CA ASP A 129 -11.51 -10.90 -10.28
C ASP A 129 -11.58 -9.95 -9.07
N LEU A 130 -11.18 -8.68 -9.22
CA LEU A 130 -11.36 -7.65 -8.19
C LEU A 130 -12.84 -7.23 -8.15
N ALA A 131 -13.57 -7.74 -7.17
CA ALA A 131 -15.02 -7.63 -7.08
C ALA A 131 -15.42 -6.64 -5.97
N LEU A 132 -15.49 -5.36 -6.33
CA LEU A 132 -15.80 -4.26 -5.41
C LEU A 132 -17.05 -3.48 -5.85
N PRO A 133 -18.25 -4.11 -5.84
CA PRO A 133 -19.47 -3.47 -6.34
C PRO A 133 -19.91 -2.25 -5.52
N SER A 134 -19.45 -2.10 -4.28
CA SER A 134 -19.68 -0.94 -3.42
C SER A 134 -18.63 0.16 -3.55
N ALA A 135 -17.66 0.04 -4.47
CA ALA A 135 -16.70 1.11 -4.74
C ALA A 135 -17.41 2.36 -5.26
N GLN A 136 -17.09 3.50 -4.66
CA GLN A 136 -17.77 4.78 -4.92
C GLN A 136 -16.95 5.71 -5.82
N LEU A 137 -15.66 5.43 -5.99
CA LEU A 137 -14.75 6.23 -6.78
C LEU A 137 -13.64 5.35 -7.36
N ILE A 138 -13.34 5.55 -8.64
CA ILE A 138 -12.05 5.20 -9.23
C ILE A 138 -11.31 6.51 -9.47
N ILE A 139 -10.16 6.70 -8.82
CA ILE A 139 -9.29 7.86 -9.05
C ILE A 139 -8.06 7.44 -9.86
N ARG A 140 -7.91 8.05 -11.03
CA ARG A 140 -6.75 7.84 -11.89
C ARG A 140 -5.61 8.77 -11.48
N LYS A 141 -4.37 8.27 -11.53
CA LYS A 141 -3.14 9.01 -11.20
C LYS A 141 -2.06 8.74 -12.26
N GLY A 142 -1.03 9.59 -12.29
CA GLY A 142 0.10 9.45 -13.23
C GLY A 142 -0.25 9.82 -14.69
N TYR A 143 -1.34 10.56 -14.91
CA TYR A 143 -1.79 10.92 -16.26
C TYR A 143 -1.12 12.18 -16.82
N HIS A 144 -0.44 12.98 -16.00
CA HIS A 144 0.32 14.12 -16.48
C HIS A 144 1.63 13.64 -17.15
N PRO A 145 1.86 13.88 -18.46
CA PRO A 145 2.97 13.25 -19.20
C PRO A 145 4.37 13.45 -18.61
N LYS A 146 4.56 14.50 -17.81
CA LYS A 146 5.86 14.94 -17.29
C LYS A 146 6.01 14.74 -15.79
N VAL A 147 4.99 14.27 -15.08
CA VAL A 147 4.99 14.17 -13.61
C VAL A 147 4.38 12.85 -13.20
N ASP A 148 5.19 12.02 -12.55
CA ASP A 148 4.74 10.75 -12.01
C ASP A 148 3.87 10.93 -10.76
N SER A 149 3.11 9.91 -10.37
CA SER A 149 2.25 9.98 -9.18
C SER A 149 2.06 8.61 -8.55
N TYR A 150 3.02 8.18 -7.73
CA TYR A 150 2.84 6.99 -6.89
C TYR A 150 1.72 7.17 -5.87
N SER A 151 1.71 8.33 -5.21
CA SER A 151 0.67 8.64 -4.23
C SER A 151 -0.64 8.96 -4.93
N ALA A 152 -1.74 8.49 -4.36
CA ALA A 152 -3.09 8.85 -4.78
C ALA A 152 -3.54 10.22 -4.23
N PHE A 153 -2.69 10.93 -3.49
CA PHE A 153 -3.00 12.22 -2.86
C PHE A 153 -2.22 13.41 -3.44
N MET A 154 -0.98 13.19 -3.85
CA MET A 154 -0.05 14.24 -4.30
C MET A 154 0.87 13.65 -5.36
N GLU A 155 1.09 14.37 -6.45
CA GLU A 155 2.02 13.96 -7.50
C GLU A 155 3.48 14.11 -7.06
N ALA A 156 4.40 13.54 -7.83
CA ALA A 156 5.83 13.51 -7.51
C ALA A 156 6.50 14.89 -7.45
N ASP A 157 5.84 15.94 -7.97
CA ASP A 157 6.28 17.33 -7.84
C ASP A 157 6.09 17.92 -6.43
N GLY A 158 5.38 17.22 -5.54
CA GLY A 158 5.08 17.65 -4.18
C GLY A 158 4.14 18.86 -4.09
N LYS A 159 3.49 19.24 -5.19
CA LYS A 159 2.65 20.44 -5.30
C LYS A 159 1.26 20.14 -5.86
N THR A 160 1.18 19.25 -6.84
CA THR A 160 -0.05 18.95 -7.56
C THR A 160 -0.87 17.93 -6.79
N ALA A 161 -1.98 18.38 -6.20
CA ALA A 161 -2.91 17.51 -5.50
C ALA A 161 -3.81 16.75 -6.49
N THR A 162 -4.07 15.47 -6.21
CA THR A 162 -4.94 14.63 -7.06
C THR A 162 -6.44 14.91 -6.85
N GLY A 163 -6.80 15.63 -5.78
CA GLY A 163 -8.17 15.85 -5.34
C GLY A 163 -8.69 14.84 -4.32
N LEU A 164 -8.00 13.70 -4.10
CA LEU A 164 -8.48 12.66 -3.16
C LEU A 164 -8.66 13.19 -1.74
N SER A 165 -7.74 14.04 -1.26
CA SER A 165 -7.85 14.64 0.08
C SER A 165 -9.12 15.47 0.23
N GLY A 166 -9.47 16.27 -0.79
CA GLY A 166 -10.69 17.08 -0.79
C GLY A 166 -11.94 16.20 -0.78
N TYR A 167 -11.98 15.19 -1.65
CA TYR A 167 -13.06 14.21 -1.73
C TYR A 167 -13.31 13.53 -0.38
N LEU A 168 -12.27 12.99 0.26
CA LEU A 168 -12.40 12.28 1.54
C LEU A 168 -12.84 13.21 2.67
N LYS A 169 -12.25 14.42 2.76
CA LYS A 169 -12.62 15.41 3.79
C LYS A 169 -14.07 15.85 3.65
N GLN A 170 -14.54 16.11 2.43
CA GLN A 170 -15.93 16.51 2.19
C GLN A 170 -16.92 15.41 2.59
N ARG A 171 -16.53 14.14 2.51
CA ARG A 171 -17.35 12.99 2.95
C ARG A 171 -17.21 12.68 4.45
N GLY A 172 -16.48 13.49 5.21
CA GLY A 172 -16.30 13.27 6.65
C GLY A 172 -15.41 12.09 7.01
N ILE A 173 -14.62 11.56 6.06
CA ILE A 173 -13.70 10.46 6.29
C ILE A 173 -12.54 10.92 7.19
N LYS A 174 -12.25 10.16 8.23
CA LYS A 174 -11.20 10.42 9.22
C LYS A 174 -10.14 9.34 9.28
N THR A 175 -10.47 8.12 8.87
CA THR A 175 -9.56 6.98 8.93
C THR A 175 -9.38 6.36 7.55
N VAL A 176 -8.14 6.19 7.15
CA VAL A 176 -7.77 5.59 5.85
C VAL A 176 -7.11 4.25 6.09
N PHE A 177 -7.64 3.22 5.43
CA PHE A 177 -7.02 1.91 5.30
C PHE A 177 -6.52 1.77 3.87
N VAL A 178 -5.29 1.30 3.70
CA VAL A 178 -4.65 1.15 2.38
C VAL A 178 -4.31 -0.31 2.15
N THR A 179 -4.63 -0.80 0.96
CA THR A 179 -4.26 -2.12 0.45
C THR A 179 -4.01 -2.00 -1.05
N GLY A 180 -3.34 -2.96 -1.66
CA GLY A 180 -2.93 -2.95 -3.06
C GLY A 180 -1.87 -4.01 -3.29
#